data_AF-A0A7S7NX71-F1
#
_entry.id   AF-A0A7S7NX71-F1
#
_cell.length_a   1.000
_cell.length_b   1.000
_cell.length_c   1.000
_cell.angle_alpha   90.00
_cell.angle_beta   90.00
_cell.angle_gamma   90.00
#
_symmetry.space_group_name_H-M   'P 1'
#
loop_
_entity.id
_entity.type
_entity.pdbx_description
1 polymer ?
#
loop_
_entity_poly.entity_id
_entity_poly.type
_entity_poly.pdbx_seq_one_letter_code
_entity_poly.pdbx_strand_id
1 'polypeptide(L)'
;MTLFRWLGAGHVILAAFCFAVFRLSQQGAGIRAAELRPFRVLGAFLLILGIGLLLKQRWAGGVFCVYGFVFSVWLIGGSLMAVPFPWVLVNLLYGGVVFWASAAVVRALLRSLRARAGVGLH
;
A
#
# COMPACT_ATOMS: atom_id res chain seq x y z
N MET A 1 -1.17 15.66 10.16
CA MET A 1 -0.81 14.47 10.97
C MET A 1 -1.70 13.24 10.69
N THR A 2 -2.79 13.39 9.95
CA THR A 2 -3.81 12.35 9.73
C THR A 2 -3.45 11.33 8.63
N LEU A 3 -2.75 11.74 7.56
CA LEU A 3 -2.51 10.89 6.38
C LEU A 3 -1.78 9.57 6.68
N PHE A 4 -0.62 9.60 7.35
CA PHE A 4 0.13 8.39 7.71
C PHE A 4 -0.66 7.44 8.62
N ARG A 5 -1.54 8.00 9.47
CA ARG A 5 -2.39 7.19 10.36
C ARG A 5 -3.45 6.46 9.55
N TRP A 6 -4.14 7.14 8.64
CA TRP A 6 -5.14 6.53 7.77
C TRP A 6 -4.54 5.49 6.82
N LEU A 7 -3.40 5.82 6.18
CA LEU A 7 -2.70 4.88 5.32
C LEU A 7 -2.20 3.66 6.10
N GLY A 8 -1.53 3.88 7.24
CA GLY A 8 -1.04 2.80 8.09
C GLY A 8 -2.17 1.90 8.61
N ALA A 9 -3.25 2.47 9.13
CA ALA A 9 -4.42 1.72 9.58
C ALA A 9 -5.06 0.91 8.45
N GLY A 10 -5.20 1.51 7.25
CA GLY A 10 -5.71 0.80 6.07
C GLY A 10 -4.89 -0.44 5.70
N HIS A 11 -3.56 -0.35 5.76
CA HIS A 11 -2.68 -1.49 5.48
C HIS A 11 -2.75 -2.57 6.56
N VAL A 12 -2.90 -2.17 7.83
CA VAL A 12 -3.09 -3.13 8.95
C VAL A 12 -4.42 -3.87 8.80
N ILE A 13 -5.51 -3.16 8.44
CA ILE A 13 -6.82 -3.79 8.19
C ILE A 13 -6.73 -4.75 7.00
N LEU A 14 -6.10 -4.34 5.90
CA LEU A 14 -5.93 -5.19 4.74
C LEU A 14 -5.06 -6.42 5.05
N ALA A 15 -4.01 -6.27 5.85
CA ALA A 15 -3.20 -7.38 6.32
C ALA A 15 -4.02 -8.37 7.16
N ALA A 16 -4.86 -7.87 8.07
CA ALA A 16 -5.75 -8.70 8.87
C ALA A 16 -6.74 -9.49 7.98
N PHE A 17 -7.27 -8.84 6.93
CA PHE A 17 -8.11 -9.51 5.93
C PHE A 17 -7.34 -10.62 5.20
N CYS A 18 -6.11 -10.37 4.74
CA CYS A 18 -5.28 -11.40 4.11
C CYS A 18 -5.03 -12.60 5.03
N PHE A 19 -4.76 -12.37 6.32
CA PHE A 19 -4.60 -13.44 7.30
C PHE A 19 -5.90 -14.19 7.59
N ALA A 20 -7.03 -13.50 7.63
CA ALA A 20 -8.35 -14.11 7.79
C ALA A 20 -8.67 -15.02 6.59
N VAL A 21 -8.48 -14.54 5.36
CA VAL A 21 -8.65 -15.33 4.13
C VAL A 21 -7.72 -16.54 4.16
N PHE A 22 -6.43 -16.35 4.45
CA PHE A 22 -5.48 -17.45 4.57
C PHE A 22 -5.96 -18.53 5.56
N ARG A 23 -6.46 -18.12 6.74
CA ARG A 23 -6.91 -19.05 7.77
C ARG A 23 -8.20 -19.77 7.40
N LEU A 24 -9.18 -19.06 6.83
CA LEU A 24 -10.42 -19.66 6.34
C LEU A 24 -10.15 -20.65 5.19
N SER A 25 -9.24 -20.31 4.28
CA SER A 25 -8.84 -21.20 3.18
C SER A 25 -8.07 -22.43 3.64
N GLN A 26 -7.44 -22.41 4.82
CA GLN A 26 -6.86 -23.63 5.41
C GLN A 26 -7.93 -24.54 6.04
N GLN A 27 -9.07 -23.98 6.46
CA GLN A 27 -10.18 -24.72 7.06
C GLN A 27 -11.12 -25.32 6.01
N GLY A 28 -11.29 -24.66 4.85
CA GLY A 28 -12.02 -25.19 3.69
C GLY A 28 -11.15 -26.14 2.88
N ALA A 29 -11.52 -27.41 2.83
CA ALA A 29 -10.76 -28.49 2.19
C ALA A 29 -10.39 -28.21 0.71
N GLY A 30 -9.16 -28.58 0.32
CA GLY A 30 -8.74 -28.77 -1.07
C GLY A 30 -7.59 -27.88 -1.58
N ILE A 31 -7.37 -26.70 -0.99
CA ILE A 31 -6.35 -25.78 -1.47
C ILE A 31 -4.98 -26.16 -0.90
N ARG A 32 -4.00 -26.40 -1.79
CA ARG A 32 -2.65 -26.78 -1.38
C ARG A 32 -2.02 -25.63 -0.59
N ALA A 33 -1.31 -25.94 0.49
CA ALA A 33 -0.62 -24.95 1.31
C ALA A 33 0.34 -24.05 0.49
N ALA A 34 0.86 -24.54 -0.63
CA ALA A 34 1.68 -23.78 -1.57
C ALA A 34 0.92 -22.62 -2.25
N GLU A 35 -0.35 -22.81 -2.59
CA GLU A 35 -1.21 -21.81 -3.25
C GLU A 35 -1.62 -20.70 -2.29
N LEU A 36 -1.59 -20.96 -0.97
CA LEU A 36 -1.92 -20.00 0.08
C LEU A 36 -0.71 -19.20 0.60
N ARG A 37 0.52 -19.61 0.26
CA ARG A 37 1.75 -18.88 0.64
C ARG A 37 1.73 -17.39 0.25
N PRO A 38 1.25 -17.00 -0.94
CA PRO A 38 1.21 -15.60 -1.34
C PRO A 38 0.39 -14.74 -0.38
N PHE A 39 -0.77 -15.22 0.10
CA PHE A 39 -1.61 -14.47 1.03
C PHE A 39 -0.95 -14.23 2.39
N ARG A 40 -0.21 -15.22 2.90
CA ARG A 40 0.54 -15.08 4.15
C ARG A 40 1.69 -14.10 4.02
N VAL A 41 2.45 -14.17 2.92
CA VAL A 41 3.58 -13.27 2.66
C VAL A 41 3.09 -11.85 2.41
N LEU A 42 2.04 -11.69 1.60
CA LEU A 42 1.41 -10.40 1.34
C LEU A 42 0.85 -9.79 2.63
N GLY A 43 0.13 -10.58 3.44
CA GLY A 43 -0.39 -10.12 4.73
C GLY A 43 0.73 -9.67 5.68
N ALA A 44 1.81 -10.43 5.78
CA ALA A 44 2.97 -10.04 6.61
C ALA A 44 3.64 -8.75 6.11
N PHE A 45 3.83 -8.62 4.80
CA PHE A 45 4.38 -7.41 4.19
C PHE A 45 3.51 -6.18 4.46
N LEU A 46 2.20 -6.29 4.23
CA LEU A 46 1.24 -5.22 4.48
C LEU A 46 1.19 -4.82 5.95
N LEU A 47 1.30 -5.79 6.87
CA LEU A 47 1.34 -5.52 8.31
C LEU A 47 2.60 -4.72 8.68
N ILE A 48 3.77 -5.17 8.22
CA ILE A 48 5.05 -4.51 8.48
C ILE A 48 5.05 -3.09 7.91
N LEU A 49 4.57 -2.94 6.67
CA LEU A 49 4.44 -1.64 6.02
C LEU A 49 3.46 -0.73 6.77
N GLY A 50 2.29 -1.25 7.16
CA GLY A 50 1.27 -0.53 7.89
C GLY A 50 1.75 -0.04 9.25
N ILE A 51 2.40 -0.91 10.04
CA ILE A 51 3.02 -0.54 11.32
C ILE A 51 4.12 0.49 11.09
N GLY A 52 4.98 0.29 10.09
CA GLY A 52 6.02 1.25 9.73
C GLY A 52 5.46 2.65 9.42
N LEU A 53 4.35 2.73 8.68
CA LEU A 53 3.64 3.97 8.39
C LEU A 53 3.00 4.60 9.64
N LEU A 54 2.40 3.79 10.53
CA LEU A 54 1.87 4.27 11.82
C LEU A 54 2.96 4.87 12.71
N LEU A 55 4.13 4.23 12.73
CA LEU A 55 5.33 4.70 13.44
C LEU A 55 6.07 5.83 12.69
N LYS A 56 5.55 6.27 11.53
CA LYS A 56 6.13 7.33 10.68
C LYS A 56 7.57 7.05 10.24
N GLN A 57 7.90 5.78 10.03
CA GLN A 57 9.21 5.37 9.55
C GLN A 57 9.39 5.80 8.10
N ARG A 58 10.52 6.45 7.79
CA ARG A 58 10.80 7.01 6.46
C ARG A 58 10.91 5.94 5.38
N TRP A 59 11.52 4.82 5.72
CA TRP A 59 11.66 3.68 4.80
C TRP A 59 10.28 3.14 4.40
N ALA A 60 9.33 3.07 5.33
CA ALA A 60 7.97 2.61 5.06
C ALA A 60 7.23 3.56 4.12
N GLY A 61 7.43 4.87 4.29
CA GLY A 61 6.93 5.86 3.33
C GLY A 61 7.52 5.69 1.93
N GLY A 62 8.83 5.44 1.83
CA GLY A 62 9.50 5.18 0.55
C GLY A 62 8.97 3.92 -0.14
N VAL A 63 8.87 2.80 0.59
CA VAL A 63 8.32 1.55 0.08
C VAL A 63 6.87 1.71 -0.37
N PHE A 64 6.04 2.41 0.42
CA PHE A 64 4.66 2.72 0.04
C PHE A 64 4.59 3.52 -1.26
N CYS A 65 5.44 4.52 -1.44
CA CYS A 65 5.46 5.33 -2.66
C CYS A 65 5.85 4.50 -3.89
N VAL A 66 6.87 3.64 -3.80
CA VAL A 66 7.30 2.80 -4.92
C VAL A 66 6.20 1.81 -5.29
N TYR A 67 5.70 1.07 -4.30
CA TYR A 67 4.62 0.11 -4.51
C TYR A 67 3.35 0.77 -5.03
N GLY A 68 2.93 1.88 -4.41
CA GLY A 68 1.76 2.64 -4.80
C GLY A 68 1.86 3.19 -6.22
N PHE A 69 3.02 3.70 -6.63
CA PHE A 69 3.24 4.18 -7.99
C PHE A 69 3.13 3.05 -9.01
N VAL A 70 3.82 1.92 -8.79
CA VAL A 70 3.77 0.75 -9.68
C VAL A 70 2.33 0.24 -9.79
N PHE A 71 1.63 0.12 -8.67
CA PHE A 71 0.23 -0.31 -8.61
C PHE A 71 -0.69 0.65 -9.37
N SER A 72 -0.53 1.96 -9.20
CA SER A 72 -1.31 2.98 -9.92
C SER A 72 -1.07 2.94 -11.42
N VAL A 73 0.20 2.86 -11.87
CA VAL A 73 0.53 2.79 -13.29
C VAL A 73 -0.05 1.52 -13.91
N TRP A 74 0.06 0.39 -13.20
CA TRP A 74 -0.51 -0.87 -13.66
C TRP A 74 -2.04 -0.81 -13.73
N LEU A 75 -2.71 -0.28 -12.71
CA LEU A 75 -4.17 -0.12 -12.72
C LEU A 75 -4.64 0.82 -13.83
N ILE A 76 -4.01 1.97 -14.00
CA ILE A 76 -4.40 2.96 -15.00
C ILE A 76 -4.11 2.41 -16.40
N GLY A 77 -2.86 2.03 -16.66
CA GLY A 77 -2.42 1.54 -17.98
C GLY A 77 -3.09 0.23 -18.36
N GLY A 78 -3.15 -0.74 -17.44
CA GLY A 78 -3.81 -2.02 -17.67
C GLY A 78 -5.31 -1.89 -17.87
N SER A 79 -5.97 -0.98 -17.16
CA SER A 79 -7.42 -0.80 -17.31
C SER A 79 -7.80 -0.15 -18.62
N LEU A 80 -7.02 0.81 -19.11
CA LEU A 80 -7.27 1.43 -20.41
C LEU A 80 -7.18 0.45 -21.58
N MET A 81 -6.39 -0.61 -21.44
CA MET A 81 -6.16 -1.59 -22.51
C MET A 81 -7.08 -2.81 -22.45
N ALA A 82 -7.53 -3.22 -21.26
CA ALA A 82 -8.14 -4.53 -21.07
C ALA A 82 -9.47 -4.52 -20.30
N VAL A 83 -9.86 -3.40 -19.67
CA VAL A 83 -11.03 -3.38 -18.79
C VAL A 83 -12.21 -2.68 -19.48
N PRO A 84 -13.35 -3.37 -19.66
CA PRO A 84 -14.52 -2.76 -20.28
C PRO A 84 -15.19 -1.73 -19.36
N PHE A 85 -15.98 -0.85 -19.97
CA PHE A 85 -16.84 0.07 -19.25
C PHE A 85 -17.93 -0.70 -18.47
N PRO A 86 -18.30 -0.32 -17.23
CA PRO A 86 -17.84 0.86 -16.47
C PRO A 86 -16.63 0.60 -15.56
N TRP A 87 -16.14 -0.63 -15.49
CA TRP A 87 -15.09 -1.05 -14.55
C TRP A 87 -13.76 -0.29 -14.75
N VAL A 88 -13.51 0.18 -15.98
CA VAL A 88 -12.37 1.06 -16.26
C VAL A 88 -12.37 2.32 -15.39
N LEU A 89 -13.54 2.92 -15.14
CA LEU A 89 -13.66 4.12 -14.31
C LEU A 89 -13.30 3.83 -12.85
N VAL A 90 -13.74 2.70 -12.32
CA VAL A 90 -13.43 2.27 -10.96
C VAL A 90 -11.92 2.10 -10.80
N ASN A 91 -11.27 1.42 -11.73
CA ASN A 91 -9.83 1.20 -11.67
C ASN A 91 -9.02 2.48 -11.86
N LEU A 92 -9.46 3.38 -12.74
CA LEU A 92 -8.84 4.70 -12.91
C LEU A 92 -8.94 5.52 -11.62
N LEU A 93 -10.09 5.51 -10.95
CA LEU A 93 -10.27 6.20 -9.67
C LEU A 93 -9.38 5.59 -8.58
N TYR A 94 -9.35 4.26 -8.44
CA TYR A 94 -8.48 3.58 -7.48
C TYR A 94 -7.00 3.88 -7.75
N GLY A 95 -6.55 3.75 -9.00
CA GLY A 95 -5.19 4.06 -9.40
C GLY A 95 -4.83 5.53 -9.12
N GLY A 96 -5.72 6.46 -9.44
CA GLY A 96 -5.54 7.90 -9.20
C GLY A 96 -5.44 8.27 -7.72
N VAL A 97 -6.28 7.68 -6.86
CA VAL A 97 -6.24 7.90 -5.40
C VAL A 97 -4.91 7.43 -4.82
N VAL A 98 -4.45 6.24 -5.19
CA VAL A 98 -3.18 5.67 -4.70
C VAL A 98 -1.99 6.49 -5.21
N PHE A 99 -2.05 7.00 -6.44
CA PHE A 99 -1.02 7.86 -7.02
C PHE A 99 -0.91 9.18 -6.23
N TRP A 100 -2.06 9.81 -5.97
CA TRP A 100 -2.12 11.04 -5.21
C TRP A 100 -1.63 10.87 -3.77
N ALA A 101 -2.02 9.78 -3.11
CA ALA A 101 -1.55 9.43 -1.77
C ALA A 101 -0.02 9.25 -1.75
N SER A 102 0.54 8.58 -2.74
CA SER A 102 2.00 8.39 -2.91
C SER A 102 2.70 9.75 -3.06
N ALA A 103 2.21 10.62 -3.95
CA ALA A 103 2.76 11.96 -4.11
C ALA A 103 2.69 12.80 -2.83
N ALA A 104 1.61 12.69 -2.05
CA ALA A 104 1.47 13.36 -0.77
C ALA A 104 2.48 12.86 0.28
N VAL A 105 2.76 11.54 0.30
CA VAL A 105 3.79 10.95 1.16
C VAL A 105 5.19 11.40 0.74
N VAL A 106 5.51 11.46 -0.56
CA VAL A 106 6.79 12.00 -1.06
C VAL A 106 6.98 13.45 -0.58
N ARG A 107 5.97 14.31 -0.73
CA ARG A 107 6.04 15.70 -0.25
C ARG A 107 6.24 15.78 1.27
N ALA A 108 5.65 14.87 2.04
CA ALA A 108 5.86 14.81 3.48
C ALA A 108 7.29 14.36 3.84
N LEU A 109 7.82 13.35 3.13
CA LEU A 109 9.19 12.88 3.31
C LEU A 109 10.21 13.98 2.99
N LEU A 110 10.08 14.66 1.85
CA LEU A 110 10.95 15.76 1.44
C LEU A 110 10.95 16.91 2.45
N ARG A 111 9.78 17.29 2.97
CA ARG A 111 9.69 18.29 4.05
C ARG A 111 10.44 17.85 5.30
N SER A 112 10.32 16.58 5.68
CA SER A 112 11.04 16.04 6.83
C SER A 112 12.56 16.00 6.65
N LEU A 113 13.04 15.83 5.41
CA LEU A 113 14.46 15.85 5.08
C LEU A 113 15.01 17.29 5.09
N ARG A 114 14.30 18.23 4.45
CA ARG A 114 14.66 19.66 4.48
C ARG A 114 14.73 20.22 5.90
N ALA A 115 13.77 19.87 6.76
CA ALA A 115 13.79 20.27 8.16
C ALA A 115 15.01 19.75 8.93
N ARG A 116 15.58 18.59 8.57
CA ARG A 116 16.81 18.09 9.20
C ARG A 116 18.07 18.71 8.60
N ALA A 117 18.07 18.98 7.31
CA ALA A 117 19.20 19.65 6.64
C ALA A 117 19.36 21.11 7.09
N GLY A 118 18.26 21.81 7.38
CA GLY A 118 18.29 23.20 7.87
C GLY A 118 18.64 23.37 9.35
N VAL A 119 18.67 22.29 10.14
CA VAL A 119 19.02 22.32 11.58
C VAL A 119 20.54 22.24 11.81
N GLY A 120 21.35 22.15 10.75
CA GLY A 120 22.82 22.11 10.82
C GLY A 120 23.54 23.42 10.49
N LEU A 121 22.85 24.57 10.49
CA LEU A 121 23.42 25.89 10.15
C LEU A 121 23.45 26.89 11.32
N HIS A 122 23.38 26.41 12.57
CA HIS A 122 23.55 27.24 13.76
C HIS A 122 24.71 26.72 14.61
#